data_AF-A0ABD3MFQ1-F1
#
_entry.id   AF-A0ABD3MFQ1-F1
#
_cell.length_a   1.000
_cell.length_b   1.000
_cell.length_c   1.000
_cell.angle_alpha   90.00
_cell.angle_beta   90.00
_cell.angle_gamma   90.00
#
_symmetry.space_group_name_H-M   'P 1'
#
loop_
_entity.id
_entity.type
_entity.pdbx_description
1 polymer ?
#
loop_
_entity_poly.entity_id
_entity_poly.type
_entity_poly.pdbx_seq_one_letter_code
_entity_poly.pdbx_strand_id
1 'polypeptide(L)'
;MILIRLVALMFSLTRSCAFVYNQYLRQHHSAPIIYQRFDMVLFSSSPASASKPSSQFITDDDGLKWRLCAGAAVLNSKNEILIGERLGKPGSWQTPQGGIDRSESVTDAAIRELYEEVGLVHGKHVQLEKMMDGEATSSIKAKYATGGTGSWLENECIAGQELNWVVFRCADSDLERDPSLVCNLTGLNGEKPEFTAVRWENIDWIVDNVWEKKALPYKVLKERCIPLMKRWEERCSEVDLGGRWSRDSTRSVDVMEGLVARGLSEADAKDKSEEPYIQYWTKHVENSREWVVTTYAADGCTPRRELHYPIGEFEERYEGASTLFGGTDGGVLKRCCFYLAEDDSDDQIAHVTVTETPLGDREESRRYIKNGDLILKRTFVKDHSKEADRVVSTEVFVRC
;
A
#
# COMPACT_ATOMS: atom_id res chain seq x y z
N MET A 1 14.57 -38.87 -28.75
CA MET A 1 15.60 -38.72 -27.69
C MET A 1 16.54 -37.51 -27.84
N ILE A 2 16.25 -36.54 -28.72
CA ILE A 2 17.05 -35.30 -28.85
C ILE A 2 16.31 -34.07 -28.27
N LEU A 3 14.98 -34.13 -28.12
CA LEU A 3 14.18 -33.03 -27.54
C LEU A 3 14.24 -32.96 -26.00
N ILE A 4 14.62 -34.04 -25.31
CA ILE A 4 14.74 -34.07 -23.83
C ILE A 4 16.11 -33.54 -23.35
N ARG A 5 17.13 -33.47 -24.23
CA ARG A 5 18.46 -32.93 -23.87
C ARG A 5 18.61 -31.41 -24.05
N LEU A 6 17.71 -30.76 -24.80
CA LEU A 6 17.71 -29.30 -24.98
C LEU A 6 17.00 -28.54 -23.85
N VAL A 7 15.96 -29.13 -23.26
CA VAL A 7 15.24 -28.52 -22.11
C VAL A 7 16.07 -28.55 -20.83
N ALA A 8 16.90 -29.57 -20.63
CA ALA A 8 17.82 -29.65 -19.50
C ALA A 8 19.00 -28.66 -19.59
N LEU A 9 19.42 -28.27 -20.80
CA LEU A 9 20.45 -27.24 -20.99
C LEU A 9 19.93 -25.83 -20.72
N MET A 10 18.66 -25.54 -21.04
CA MET A 10 18.06 -24.22 -20.77
C MET A 10 17.78 -23.96 -19.28
N PHE A 11 17.43 -24.99 -18.50
CA PHE A 11 17.25 -24.86 -17.05
C PHE A 11 18.57 -24.78 -16.26
N SER A 12 19.69 -25.25 -16.84
CA SER A 12 21.02 -25.11 -16.22
C SER A 12 21.62 -23.71 -16.41
N LEU A 13 21.18 -22.94 -17.41
CA LEU A 13 21.76 -21.62 -17.72
C LEU A 13 21.12 -20.48 -16.92
N THR A 14 19.87 -20.61 -16.45
CA THR A 14 19.19 -19.58 -15.65
C THR A 14 19.65 -19.53 -14.18
N ARG A 15 20.08 -20.66 -13.60
CA ARG A 15 20.67 -20.68 -12.24
C ARG A 15 22.12 -20.21 -12.19
N SER A 16 22.89 -20.39 -13.27
CA SER A 16 24.29 -19.96 -13.33
C SER A 16 24.45 -18.44 -13.50
N CYS A 17 23.53 -17.76 -14.20
CA CYS A 17 23.61 -16.30 -14.37
C CYS A 17 23.41 -15.53 -13.06
N ALA A 18 22.49 -15.94 -12.19
CA ALA A 18 22.26 -15.26 -10.90
C ALA A 18 23.44 -15.43 -9.92
N PHE A 19 24.15 -16.56 -9.97
CA PHE A 19 25.31 -16.82 -9.11
C PHE A 19 26.56 -16.06 -9.61
N VAL A 20 26.82 -16.08 -10.93
CA VAL A 20 27.93 -15.33 -11.54
C VAL A 20 27.73 -13.82 -11.39
N TYR A 21 26.50 -13.32 -11.50
CA TYR A 21 26.17 -11.91 -11.31
C TYR A 21 26.39 -11.44 -9.86
N ASN A 22 25.97 -12.25 -8.87
CA ASN A 22 26.20 -11.96 -7.45
C ASN A 22 27.68 -12.07 -7.04
N GLN A 23 28.49 -12.87 -7.74
CA GLN A 23 29.93 -12.96 -7.50
C GLN A 23 30.70 -11.80 -8.16
N TYR A 24 30.25 -11.32 -9.32
CA TYR A 24 30.80 -10.16 -10.02
C TYR A 24 30.56 -8.84 -9.26
N LEU A 25 29.35 -8.63 -8.70
CA LEU A 25 29.01 -7.45 -7.89
C LEU A 25 29.80 -7.36 -6.57
N ARG A 26 30.30 -8.47 -6.03
CA ARG A 26 31.15 -8.47 -4.83
C ARG A 26 32.61 -8.10 -5.10
N GLN A 27 33.07 -8.14 -6.34
CA GLN A 27 34.48 -7.94 -6.68
C GLN A 27 34.79 -6.60 -7.36
N HIS A 28 33.78 -5.87 -7.84
CA HIS A 28 34.00 -4.58 -8.53
C HIS A 28 33.10 -3.47 -7.95
N HIS A 29 33.68 -2.63 -7.10
CA HIS A 29 33.03 -1.50 -6.40
C HIS A 29 32.78 -0.25 -7.28
N SER A 30 32.78 -0.37 -8.61
CA SER A 30 32.58 0.77 -9.51
C SER A 30 32.12 0.30 -10.90
N ALA A 31 30.82 0.28 -11.17
CA ALA A 31 30.28 0.22 -12.53
C ALA A 31 28.90 0.94 -12.62
N PRO A 32 28.55 1.56 -13.75
CA PRO A 32 27.46 2.52 -13.85
C PRO A 32 26.08 1.87 -13.96
N ILE A 33 25.07 2.57 -13.42
CA ILE A 33 23.66 2.21 -13.37
C ILE A 33 23.06 2.27 -14.79
N ILE A 34 22.72 1.10 -15.36
CA ILE A 34 21.76 1.00 -16.47
C ILE A 34 20.58 0.17 -15.94
N TYR A 35 19.66 0.83 -15.24
CA TYR A 35 18.34 0.30 -14.92
C TYR A 35 17.34 0.97 -15.85
N GLN A 36 17.00 0.30 -16.95
CA GLN A 36 15.76 0.52 -17.68
C GLN A 36 15.54 -0.67 -18.62
N ARG A 37 14.35 -1.29 -18.52
CA ARG A 37 13.83 -2.41 -19.34
C ARG A 37 14.25 -3.84 -18.97
N PHE A 38 13.97 -4.27 -17.73
CA PHE A 38 13.77 -5.71 -17.47
C PHE A 38 12.51 -6.05 -16.65
N ASP A 39 11.52 -5.15 -16.61
CA ASP A 39 10.19 -5.44 -16.09
C ASP A 39 9.15 -5.33 -17.22
N MET A 40 9.00 -6.41 -18.01
CA MET A 40 7.78 -6.71 -18.80
C MET A 40 7.91 -7.98 -19.68
N VAL A 41 8.65 -9.02 -19.29
CA VAL A 41 8.72 -10.26 -20.11
C VAL A 41 8.77 -11.53 -19.26
N LEU A 42 7.95 -11.63 -18.20
CA LEU A 42 7.64 -12.91 -17.56
C LEU A 42 6.17 -13.33 -17.64
N PHE A 43 5.33 -12.52 -18.29
CA PHE A 43 3.95 -12.89 -18.64
C PHE A 43 3.77 -12.78 -20.15
N SER A 44 4.36 -13.70 -20.90
CA SER A 44 3.93 -13.90 -22.28
C SER A 44 4.23 -15.33 -22.74
N SER A 45 3.19 -15.96 -23.27
CA SER A 45 3.09 -17.31 -23.83
C SER A 45 3.03 -18.47 -22.83
N SER A 46 1.82 -18.77 -22.38
CA SER A 46 1.39 -20.16 -22.22
C SER A 46 0.11 -20.38 -23.03
N PRO A 47 -0.01 -21.50 -23.78
CA PRO A 47 -1.09 -21.68 -24.74
C PRO A 47 -2.42 -21.94 -24.03
N ALA A 48 -3.50 -21.52 -24.69
CA ALA A 48 -4.87 -21.75 -24.27
C ALA A 48 -5.14 -23.23 -23.91
N SER A 49 -5.97 -23.41 -22.88
CA SER A 49 -6.37 -24.67 -22.22
C SER A 49 -5.46 -25.12 -21.07
N ALA A 50 -5.63 -24.51 -19.90
CA ALA A 50 -5.24 -25.11 -18.62
C ALA A 50 -6.45 -25.09 -17.70
N SER A 51 -6.98 -26.27 -17.39
CA SER A 51 -7.88 -26.48 -16.26
C SER A 51 -7.24 -25.89 -15.00
N LYS A 52 -8.01 -25.16 -14.18
CA LYS A 52 -7.53 -24.64 -12.88
C LYS A 52 -6.75 -25.75 -12.16
N PRO A 53 -5.52 -25.48 -11.66
CA PRO A 53 -4.82 -26.44 -10.84
C PRO A 53 -5.70 -26.82 -9.64
N SER A 54 -5.65 -28.08 -9.22
CA SER A 54 -6.50 -28.55 -8.12
C SER A 54 -6.11 -27.86 -6.82
N SER A 55 -7.10 -27.33 -6.08
CA SER A 55 -6.88 -26.73 -4.75
C SER A 55 -6.13 -27.68 -3.80
N GLN A 56 -5.39 -27.13 -2.86
CA GLN A 56 -4.74 -27.89 -1.80
C GLN A 56 -5.74 -28.30 -0.71
N PHE A 57 -5.44 -29.42 -0.04
CA PHE A 57 -6.24 -29.95 1.06
C PHE A 57 -5.33 -30.42 2.19
N ILE A 58 -5.81 -30.32 3.43
CA ILE A 58 -5.16 -30.87 4.61
C ILE A 58 -6.10 -31.81 5.35
N THR A 59 -5.57 -32.89 5.91
CA THR A 59 -6.30 -33.77 6.81
C THR A 59 -5.85 -33.46 8.23
N ASP A 60 -6.79 -33.27 9.15
CA ASP A 60 -6.48 -33.04 10.56
C ASP A 60 -6.33 -34.34 11.36
N ASP A 61 -6.02 -34.19 12.65
CA ASP A 61 -5.78 -35.32 13.55
C ASP A 61 -7.04 -36.20 13.75
N ASP A 62 -8.23 -35.63 13.53
CA ASP A 62 -9.52 -36.33 13.57
C ASP A 62 -9.86 -37.03 12.24
N GLY A 63 -8.97 -36.95 11.25
CA GLY A 63 -9.14 -37.55 9.92
C GLY A 63 -10.05 -36.74 8.99
N LEU A 64 -10.42 -35.51 9.38
CA LEU A 64 -11.28 -34.64 8.57
C LEU A 64 -10.46 -33.91 7.52
N LYS A 65 -10.96 -33.90 6.28
CA LYS A 65 -10.34 -33.21 5.15
C LYS A 65 -10.85 -31.77 5.05
N TRP A 66 -9.93 -30.82 4.88
CA TRP A 66 -10.20 -29.39 4.79
C TRP A 66 -9.63 -28.82 3.49
N ARG A 67 -10.40 -27.99 2.78
CA ARG A 67 -9.90 -27.23 1.63
C ARG A 67 -9.09 -26.03 2.13
N LEU A 68 -7.86 -25.90 1.64
CA LEU A 68 -7.00 -24.77 1.98
C LEU A 68 -7.41 -23.54 1.15
N CYS A 69 -7.63 -22.43 1.86
CA CYS A 69 -7.98 -21.15 1.28
C CYS A 69 -7.09 -20.05 1.84
N ALA A 70 -6.67 -19.13 0.98
CA ALA A 70 -5.98 -17.90 1.38
C ALA A 70 -7.00 -16.78 1.48
N GLY A 71 -6.87 -15.95 2.53
CA GLY A 71 -7.64 -14.73 2.69
C GLY A 71 -6.71 -13.53 2.77
N ALA A 72 -7.16 -12.38 2.27
CA ALA A 72 -6.42 -11.13 2.38
C ALA A 72 -7.12 -10.18 3.34
N ALA A 73 -6.52 -9.96 4.51
CA ALA A 73 -6.99 -9.00 5.49
C ALA A 73 -6.25 -7.68 5.30
N VAL A 74 -6.83 -6.75 4.54
CA VAL A 74 -6.23 -5.43 4.32
C VAL A 74 -6.71 -4.46 5.40
N LEU A 75 -5.79 -3.85 6.14
CA LEU A 75 -6.07 -2.84 7.16
C LEU A 75 -5.75 -1.44 6.64
N ASN A 76 -6.62 -0.49 6.93
CA ASN A 76 -6.39 0.93 6.64
C ASN A 76 -5.71 1.63 7.84
N SER A 77 -5.38 2.92 7.70
CA SER A 77 -4.76 3.75 8.73
C SER A 77 -5.59 3.90 10.01
N LYS A 78 -6.91 3.71 9.92
CA LYS A 78 -7.87 3.71 11.04
C LYS A 78 -8.08 2.32 11.64
N ASN A 79 -7.31 1.31 11.22
CA ASN A 79 -7.47 -0.09 11.62
C ASN A 79 -8.84 -0.69 11.24
N GLU A 80 -9.52 -0.13 10.24
CA GLU A 80 -10.66 -0.76 9.58
C GLU A 80 -10.15 -1.77 8.54
N ILE A 81 -10.95 -2.80 8.26
CA ILE A 81 -10.58 -3.88 7.32
C ILE A 81 -11.41 -3.78 6.04
N LEU A 82 -10.78 -4.09 4.91
CA LEU A 82 -11.45 -4.12 3.61
C LEU A 82 -12.36 -5.35 3.51
N ILE A 83 -13.63 -5.11 3.21
CA ILE A 83 -14.62 -6.16 2.94
C ILE A 83 -15.34 -5.93 1.61
N GLY A 84 -15.72 -7.03 0.96
CA GLY A 84 -16.55 -7.05 -0.24
C GLY A 84 -17.91 -7.72 0.02
N GLU A 85 -18.98 -7.17 -0.56
CA GLU A 85 -20.31 -7.77 -0.57
C GLU A 85 -20.38 -8.83 -1.66
N ARG A 86 -20.77 -10.05 -1.31
CA ARG A 86 -20.77 -11.17 -2.24
C ARG A 86 -21.82 -11.03 -3.34
N LEU A 87 -21.40 -11.24 -4.57
CA LEU A 87 -22.27 -11.32 -5.73
C LEU A 87 -23.29 -12.45 -5.55
N GLY A 88 -24.57 -12.11 -5.73
CA GLY A 88 -25.67 -13.05 -5.59
C GLY A 88 -26.07 -13.37 -4.15
N LYS A 89 -25.43 -12.75 -3.14
CA LYS A 89 -25.82 -12.85 -1.72
C LYS A 89 -25.77 -11.46 -1.05
N PRO A 90 -26.75 -10.58 -1.34
CA PRO A 90 -26.80 -9.25 -0.73
C PRO A 90 -26.75 -9.30 0.80
N GLY A 91 -26.00 -8.38 1.40
CA GLY A 91 -25.76 -8.32 2.83
C GLY A 91 -24.71 -9.32 3.36
N SER A 92 -24.20 -10.22 2.51
CA SER A 92 -23.10 -11.13 2.90
C SER A 92 -21.75 -10.49 2.59
N TRP A 93 -21.06 -10.03 3.63
CA TRP A 93 -19.75 -9.40 3.49
C TRP A 93 -18.62 -10.34 3.93
N GLN A 94 -17.47 -10.26 3.24
CA GLN A 94 -16.25 -11.01 3.60
C GLN A 94 -14.99 -10.30 3.07
N THR A 95 -13.83 -10.64 3.62
CA THR A 95 -12.54 -10.30 3.02
C THR A 95 -12.35 -11.01 1.68
N PRO A 96 -11.51 -10.49 0.76
CA PRO A 96 -11.10 -11.24 -0.42
C PRO A 96 -10.47 -12.59 -0.05
N GLN A 97 -10.90 -13.68 -0.70
CA GLN A 97 -10.43 -15.02 -0.36
C GLN A 97 -10.74 -16.07 -1.44
N GLY A 98 -9.79 -16.97 -1.66
CA GLY A 98 -9.99 -18.11 -2.56
C GLY A 98 -9.09 -19.30 -2.27
N GLY A 99 -9.04 -20.23 -3.22
CA GLY A 99 -8.34 -21.51 -3.03
C GLY A 99 -6.83 -21.35 -3.17
N ILE A 100 -6.06 -22.12 -2.40
CA ILE A 100 -4.61 -22.19 -2.58
C ILE A 100 -4.29 -23.29 -3.61
N ASP A 101 -3.49 -22.97 -4.62
CA ASP A 101 -3.09 -23.91 -5.67
C ASP A 101 -1.84 -24.70 -5.29
N ARG A 102 -1.64 -25.91 -5.86
CA ARG A 102 -0.59 -26.88 -5.45
C ARG A 102 0.84 -26.36 -5.40
N SER A 103 1.19 -25.33 -6.18
CA SER A 103 2.53 -24.75 -6.24
C SER A 103 2.63 -23.36 -5.61
N GLU A 104 1.54 -22.89 -5.00
CA GLU A 104 1.40 -21.51 -4.53
C GLU A 104 1.59 -21.44 -3.01
N SER A 105 2.31 -20.42 -2.53
CA SER A 105 2.35 -20.12 -1.10
C SER A 105 1.05 -19.44 -0.64
N VAL A 106 0.78 -19.42 0.67
CA VAL A 106 -0.39 -18.70 1.19
C VAL A 106 -0.33 -17.20 0.84
N THR A 107 0.87 -16.61 0.88
CA THR A 107 1.10 -15.21 0.53
C THR A 107 0.87 -14.93 -0.94
N ASP A 108 1.41 -15.77 -1.83
CA ASP A 108 1.19 -15.63 -3.28
C ASP A 108 -0.30 -15.77 -3.62
N ALA A 109 -0.98 -16.73 -2.99
CA ALA A 109 -2.42 -16.92 -3.14
C ALA A 109 -3.20 -15.69 -2.67
N ALA A 110 -2.90 -15.15 -1.49
CA ALA A 110 -3.59 -13.96 -0.99
C ALA A 110 -3.36 -12.73 -1.90
N ILE A 111 -2.16 -12.56 -2.45
CA ILE A 111 -1.85 -11.49 -3.43
C ILE A 111 -2.63 -11.70 -4.73
N ARG A 112 -2.72 -12.94 -5.23
CA ARG A 112 -3.50 -13.28 -6.42
C ARG A 112 -4.98 -12.98 -6.21
N GLU A 113 -5.57 -13.44 -5.10
CA GLU A 113 -6.99 -13.21 -4.79
C GLU A 113 -7.33 -11.71 -4.63
N LEU A 114 -6.42 -10.91 -4.03
CA LEU A 114 -6.56 -9.45 -4.01
C LEU A 114 -6.66 -8.85 -5.41
N TYR A 115 -5.83 -9.33 -6.33
CA TYR A 115 -5.85 -8.85 -7.70
C TYR A 115 -7.09 -9.32 -8.46
N GLU A 116 -7.43 -10.61 -8.35
CA GLU A 116 -8.53 -11.22 -9.12
C GLU A 116 -9.91 -10.71 -8.67
N GLU A 117 -10.14 -10.60 -7.36
CA GLU A 117 -11.47 -10.26 -6.81
C GLU A 117 -11.69 -8.75 -6.65
N VAL A 118 -10.64 -7.98 -6.35
CA VAL A 118 -10.75 -6.54 -6.05
C VAL A 118 -9.77 -5.66 -6.82
N GLY A 119 -8.92 -6.20 -7.71
CA GLY A 119 -8.01 -5.42 -8.54
C GLY A 119 -6.86 -4.75 -7.78
N LEU A 120 -6.62 -5.10 -6.52
CA LEU A 120 -5.58 -4.48 -5.71
C LEU A 120 -4.21 -5.11 -6.01
N VAL A 121 -3.20 -4.26 -6.18
CA VAL A 121 -1.84 -4.66 -6.58
C VAL A 121 -0.92 -4.50 -5.38
N HIS A 122 -0.31 -5.60 -4.95
CA HIS A 122 0.74 -5.57 -3.93
C HIS A 122 1.94 -4.73 -4.42
N GLY A 123 2.50 -3.90 -3.54
CA GLY A 123 3.57 -2.95 -3.89
C GLY A 123 3.08 -1.59 -4.39
N LYS A 124 1.85 -1.52 -4.91
CA LYS A 124 1.20 -0.27 -5.34
C LYS A 124 0.11 0.18 -4.37
N HIS A 125 -0.91 -0.65 -4.18
CA HIS A 125 -2.09 -0.31 -3.37
C HIS A 125 -1.98 -0.80 -1.93
N VAL A 126 -1.33 -1.95 -1.72
CA VAL A 126 -1.19 -2.58 -0.41
C VAL A 126 0.21 -3.15 -0.22
N GLN A 127 0.62 -3.24 1.04
CA GLN A 127 1.92 -3.80 1.46
C GLN A 127 1.69 -4.89 2.50
N LEU A 128 2.57 -5.88 2.57
CA LEU A 128 2.51 -6.89 3.63
C LEU A 128 2.75 -6.24 5.00
N GLU A 129 1.88 -6.53 5.96
CA GLU A 129 2.13 -6.21 7.37
C GLU A 129 3.23 -7.16 7.88
N LYS A 130 4.23 -6.62 8.60
CA LYS A 130 5.35 -7.39 9.17
C LYS A 130 5.26 -7.43 10.70
N MET A 131 5.66 -8.54 11.32
CA MET A 131 5.78 -8.66 12.79
C MET A 131 7.16 -8.13 13.29
N MET A 132 7.28 -7.87 14.59
CA MET A 132 8.43 -7.17 15.21
C MET A 132 9.80 -7.85 15.07
N ASP A 133 9.86 -9.14 14.77
CA ASP A 133 11.08 -9.93 14.62
C ASP A 133 11.63 -9.96 13.19
N GLY A 134 10.98 -9.23 12.26
CA GLY A 134 11.30 -9.31 10.84
C GLY A 134 10.87 -10.62 10.21
N GLU A 135 10.15 -11.48 10.94
CA GLU A 135 9.47 -12.62 10.34
C GLU A 135 8.27 -12.10 9.54
N ALA A 136 8.10 -12.62 8.33
CA ALA A 136 6.87 -12.42 7.58
C ALA A 136 5.70 -12.86 8.45
N THR A 137 4.65 -12.05 8.54
CA THR A 137 3.47 -12.38 9.35
C THR A 137 2.97 -13.76 8.94
N SER A 138 3.19 -14.76 9.80
CA SER A 138 2.68 -16.11 9.56
C SER A 138 1.17 -16.02 9.36
N SER A 139 0.65 -16.77 8.38
CA SER A 139 -0.76 -16.69 8.03
C SER A 139 -1.63 -17.02 9.26
N ILE A 140 -2.66 -16.23 9.51
CA ILE A 140 -3.62 -16.49 10.59
C ILE A 140 -4.54 -17.62 10.14
N LYS A 141 -4.50 -18.76 10.83
CA LYS A 141 -5.22 -19.97 10.43
C LYS A 141 -6.47 -20.18 11.27
N ALA A 142 -7.59 -20.44 10.63
CA ALA A 142 -8.80 -20.92 11.30
C ALA A 142 -9.62 -21.85 10.40
N LYS A 143 -10.16 -22.92 10.98
CA LYS A 143 -11.01 -23.89 10.30
C LYS A 143 -12.47 -23.57 10.55
N TYR A 144 -13.32 -23.82 9.55
CA TYR A 144 -14.76 -23.80 9.73
C TYR A 144 -15.46 -24.86 8.88
N ALA A 145 -16.38 -25.58 9.52
CA ALA A 145 -17.09 -26.67 8.88
C ALA A 145 -18.18 -26.15 7.94
N THR A 146 -18.32 -26.80 6.78
CA THR A 146 -19.39 -26.51 5.80
C THR A 146 -20.51 -27.53 5.84
N GLY A 147 -20.50 -28.49 6.78
CA GLY A 147 -21.57 -29.49 6.92
C GLY A 147 -22.95 -28.86 7.14
N GLY A 148 -23.99 -29.43 6.52
CA GLY A 148 -25.37 -28.93 6.56
C GLY A 148 -25.62 -27.72 5.67
N THR A 149 -24.83 -27.53 4.59
CA THR A 149 -25.01 -26.42 3.63
C THR A 149 -25.39 -26.89 2.24
N GLY A 150 -25.28 -28.19 1.96
CA GLY A 150 -25.45 -28.73 0.61
C GLY A 150 -24.36 -28.28 -0.36
N SER A 151 -23.21 -27.81 0.17
CA SER A 151 -22.08 -27.39 -0.65
C SER A 151 -21.43 -28.58 -1.35
N TRP A 152 -20.78 -28.35 -2.49
CA TRP A 152 -20.04 -29.39 -3.20
C TRP A 152 -18.93 -30.03 -2.34
N LEU A 153 -18.41 -29.29 -1.35
CA LEU A 153 -17.44 -29.81 -0.38
C LEU A 153 -18.03 -30.93 0.47
N GLU A 154 -19.27 -30.76 0.92
CA GLU A 154 -20.00 -31.76 1.71
C GLU A 154 -20.25 -33.03 0.90
N ASN A 155 -20.60 -32.90 -0.39
CA ASN A 155 -20.80 -34.03 -1.30
C ASN A 155 -19.53 -34.83 -1.57
N GLU A 156 -18.36 -34.20 -1.47
CA GLU A 156 -17.03 -34.81 -1.65
C GLU A 156 -16.40 -35.27 -0.32
N CYS A 157 -17.20 -35.37 0.75
CA CYS A 157 -16.75 -35.73 2.11
C CYS A 157 -15.63 -34.81 2.65
N ILE A 158 -15.62 -33.53 2.26
CA ILE A 158 -14.73 -32.50 2.78
C ILE A 158 -15.45 -31.78 3.93
N ALA A 159 -14.83 -31.75 5.11
CA ALA A 159 -15.43 -31.22 6.34
C ALA A 159 -15.68 -29.71 6.29
N GLY A 160 -14.82 -28.98 5.56
CA GLY A 160 -14.97 -27.54 5.38
C GLY A 160 -13.73 -26.89 4.78
N GLN A 161 -13.45 -25.68 5.23
CA GLN A 161 -12.29 -24.91 4.77
C GLN A 161 -11.39 -24.50 5.93
N GLU A 162 -10.09 -24.43 5.66
CA GLU A 162 -9.12 -23.75 6.51
C GLU A 162 -8.75 -22.43 5.83
N LEU A 163 -9.14 -21.32 6.47
CA LEU A 163 -8.82 -19.98 6.04
C LEU A 163 -7.46 -19.60 6.61
N ASN A 164 -6.56 -19.19 5.71
CA ASN A 164 -5.22 -18.75 6.02
C ASN A 164 -5.11 -17.27 5.62
N TRP A 165 -5.31 -16.35 6.58
CA TRP A 165 -5.25 -14.93 6.28
C TRP A 165 -3.83 -14.40 6.28
N VAL A 166 -3.53 -13.60 5.26
CA VAL A 166 -2.35 -12.75 5.20
C VAL A 166 -2.81 -11.33 5.44
N VAL A 167 -2.12 -10.65 6.36
CA VAL A 167 -2.44 -9.27 6.74
C VAL A 167 -1.66 -8.32 5.86
N PHE A 168 -2.37 -7.36 5.28
CA PHE A 168 -1.81 -6.29 4.48
C PHE A 168 -2.19 -4.95 5.12
N ARG A 169 -1.43 -3.91 4.79
CA ARG A 169 -1.78 -2.53 5.08
C ARG A 169 -1.99 -1.76 3.78
N CYS A 170 -2.99 -0.90 3.79
CA CYS A 170 -3.22 0.06 2.72
C CYS A 170 -2.02 1.00 2.59
N ALA A 171 -1.59 1.24 1.36
CA ALA A 171 -0.44 2.09 1.02
C ALA A 171 -0.78 3.14 -0.05
N ASP A 172 -2.07 3.29 -0.37
CA ASP A 172 -2.59 4.14 -1.42
C ASP A 172 -3.69 5.06 -0.87
N SER A 173 -3.59 6.35 -1.18
CA SER A 173 -4.48 7.33 -0.56
C SER A 173 -5.90 7.35 -1.11
N ASP A 174 -6.12 6.87 -2.35
CA ASP A 174 -7.46 6.71 -2.90
C ASP A 174 -8.17 5.52 -2.28
N LEU A 175 -7.50 4.37 -2.25
CA LEU A 175 -8.01 3.16 -1.64
C LEU A 175 -8.36 3.42 -0.18
N GLU A 176 -7.47 4.12 0.53
CA GLU A 176 -7.68 4.49 1.91
C GLU A 176 -8.90 5.42 2.11
N ARG A 177 -9.18 6.33 1.17
CA ARG A 177 -10.36 7.22 1.25
C ARG A 177 -11.63 6.44 1.00
N ASP A 178 -11.69 5.75 -0.13
CA ASP A 178 -12.85 4.98 -0.55
C ASP A 178 -12.39 3.84 -1.47
N PRO A 179 -12.50 2.58 -1.04
CA PRO A 179 -12.11 1.44 -1.84
C PRO A 179 -12.81 1.36 -3.20
N SER A 180 -14.01 1.91 -3.34
CA SER A 180 -14.75 1.90 -4.61
C SER A 180 -14.08 2.71 -5.72
N LEU A 181 -13.16 3.62 -5.37
CA LEU A 181 -12.40 4.43 -6.33
C LEU A 181 -11.26 3.66 -7.00
N VAL A 182 -10.75 2.63 -6.32
CA VAL A 182 -9.54 1.88 -6.76
C VAL A 182 -9.87 0.43 -7.10
N CYS A 183 -10.78 -0.19 -6.34
CA CYS A 183 -11.07 -1.60 -6.52
C CYS A 183 -11.79 -1.87 -7.84
N ASN A 184 -11.30 -2.88 -8.57
CA ASN A 184 -11.97 -3.39 -9.76
C ASN A 184 -12.68 -4.70 -9.43
N LEU A 185 -14.01 -4.68 -9.48
CA LEU A 185 -14.86 -5.81 -9.12
C LEU A 185 -15.34 -6.62 -10.35
N THR A 186 -14.77 -6.41 -11.54
CA THR A 186 -15.23 -7.11 -12.77
C THR A 186 -14.74 -8.54 -12.89
N GLY A 187 -13.92 -9.03 -11.95
CA GLY A 187 -13.21 -10.30 -12.07
C GLY A 187 -12.05 -10.16 -13.06
N LEU A 188 -10.83 -10.09 -12.53
CA LEU A 188 -9.63 -9.99 -13.37
C LEU A 188 -9.05 -11.37 -13.69
N ASN A 189 -8.11 -11.41 -14.64
CA ASN A 189 -7.40 -12.64 -15.03
C ASN A 189 -8.31 -13.78 -15.56
N GLY A 190 -9.49 -13.43 -16.09
CA GLY A 190 -10.46 -14.39 -16.62
C GLY A 190 -11.38 -15.01 -15.55
N GLU A 191 -11.30 -14.54 -14.31
CA GLU A 191 -12.21 -14.93 -13.23
C GLU A 191 -13.55 -14.19 -13.33
N LYS A 192 -14.56 -14.77 -12.69
CA LYS A 192 -15.87 -14.12 -12.57
C LYS A 192 -15.86 -13.13 -11.40
N PRO A 193 -16.65 -12.05 -11.47
CA PRO A 193 -16.88 -11.18 -10.32
C PRO A 193 -17.34 -11.97 -9.08
N GLU A 194 -16.65 -11.83 -7.94
CA GLU A 194 -17.10 -12.37 -6.64
C GLU A 194 -17.84 -11.30 -5.81
N PHE A 195 -17.56 -10.02 -6.03
CA PHE A 195 -18.11 -8.92 -5.21
C PHE A 195 -18.95 -7.93 -6.02
N THR A 196 -19.97 -7.34 -5.37
CA THR A 196 -20.81 -6.24 -5.90
C THR A 196 -20.41 -4.87 -5.40
N ALA A 197 -19.85 -4.80 -4.20
CA ALA A 197 -19.42 -3.56 -3.55
C ALA A 197 -18.26 -3.86 -2.60
N VAL A 198 -17.49 -2.82 -2.27
CA VAL A 198 -16.42 -2.88 -1.27
C VAL A 198 -16.51 -1.69 -0.33
N ARG A 199 -16.05 -1.86 0.91
CA ARG A 199 -15.90 -0.77 1.89
C ARG A 199 -14.89 -1.09 2.97
N TRP A 200 -14.43 -0.05 3.66
CA TRP A 200 -13.79 -0.16 4.95
C TRP A 200 -14.85 -0.42 6.04
N GLU A 201 -14.54 -1.31 6.98
CA GLU A 201 -15.44 -1.63 8.07
C GLU A 201 -14.69 -1.97 9.35
N ASN A 202 -15.32 -1.76 10.50
CA ASN A 202 -14.78 -2.19 11.77
C ASN A 202 -14.82 -3.73 11.87
N ILE A 203 -13.72 -4.34 12.32
CA ILE A 203 -13.64 -5.80 12.48
C ILE A 203 -14.66 -6.38 13.46
N ASP A 204 -15.10 -5.59 14.45
CA ASP A 204 -16.16 -5.95 15.38
C ASP A 204 -17.49 -6.12 14.65
N TRP A 205 -17.83 -5.19 13.76
CA TRP A 205 -19.03 -5.27 12.95
C TRP A 205 -19.05 -6.54 12.10
N ILE A 206 -17.89 -6.94 11.55
CA ILE A 206 -17.79 -8.17 10.75
C ILE A 206 -18.03 -9.40 11.59
N VAL A 207 -17.44 -9.47 12.78
CA VAL A 207 -17.67 -10.59 13.70
C VAL A 207 -19.15 -10.74 14.07
N ASP A 208 -19.86 -9.62 14.23
CA ASP A 208 -21.27 -9.59 14.62
C ASP A 208 -22.25 -9.86 13.47
N ASN A 209 -21.84 -9.57 12.22
CA ASN A 209 -22.73 -9.62 11.05
C ASN A 209 -22.37 -10.70 10.03
N VAL A 210 -21.19 -11.33 10.13
CA VAL A 210 -20.83 -12.45 9.26
C VAL A 210 -21.67 -13.67 9.63
N TRP A 211 -21.95 -14.51 8.63
CA TRP A 211 -22.71 -15.73 8.82
C TRP A 211 -22.14 -16.60 9.96
N GLU A 212 -23.02 -17.12 10.82
CA GLU A 212 -22.69 -17.77 12.11
C GLU A 212 -21.52 -18.77 12.02
N LYS A 213 -21.48 -19.61 10.98
CA LYS A 213 -20.39 -20.60 10.79
C LYS A 213 -19.03 -19.98 10.46
N LYS A 214 -19.00 -18.77 9.88
CA LYS A 214 -17.78 -17.99 9.62
C LYS A 214 -17.41 -17.06 10.77
N ALA A 215 -18.28 -16.87 11.77
CA ALA A 215 -18.00 -15.95 12.88
C ALA A 215 -16.75 -16.36 13.68
N LEU A 216 -16.54 -17.66 13.93
CA LEU A 216 -15.37 -18.15 14.67
C LEU A 216 -14.03 -17.81 13.97
N PRO A 217 -13.86 -18.11 12.68
CA PRO A 217 -12.66 -17.67 11.94
C PRO A 217 -12.40 -16.16 12.00
N TYR A 218 -13.43 -15.32 11.90
CA TYR A 218 -13.26 -13.87 12.00
C TYR A 218 -12.94 -13.39 13.43
N LYS A 219 -13.40 -14.09 14.47
CA LYS A 219 -12.96 -13.85 15.86
C LYS A 219 -11.46 -14.11 16.02
N VAL A 220 -10.97 -15.21 15.46
CA VAL A 220 -9.52 -15.52 15.47
C VAL A 220 -8.74 -14.44 14.70
N LEU A 221 -9.23 -14.03 13.52
CA LEU A 221 -8.63 -12.93 12.77
C LEU A 221 -8.55 -11.65 13.62
N LYS A 222 -9.66 -11.26 14.26
CA LYS A 222 -9.72 -10.10 15.16
C LYS A 222 -8.67 -10.19 16.27
N GLU A 223 -8.64 -11.28 17.02
CA GLU A 223 -7.70 -11.46 18.13
C GLU A 223 -6.24 -11.32 17.69
N ARG A 224 -5.91 -11.82 16.50
CA ARG A 224 -4.57 -11.73 15.92
C ARG A 224 -4.25 -10.37 15.32
N CYS A 225 -5.24 -9.62 14.85
CA CYS A 225 -5.06 -8.26 14.36
C CYS A 225 -4.91 -7.22 15.47
N ILE A 226 -5.50 -7.42 16.66
CA ILE A 226 -5.42 -6.47 17.79
C ILE A 226 -3.97 -6.02 18.11
N PRO A 227 -2.97 -6.91 18.29
CA PRO A 227 -1.60 -6.47 18.56
C PRO A 227 -0.99 -5.68 17.39
N LEU A 228 -1.29 -6.04 16.15
CA LEU A 228 -0.85 -5.30 14.96
C LEU A 228 -1.45 -3.89 14.92
N MET A 229 -2.75 -3.77 15.19
CA MET A 229 -3.48 -2.51 15.23
C MET A 229 -2.95 -1.56 16.32
N LYS A 230 -2.69 -2.09 17.53
CA LYS A 230 -2.06 -1.33 18.61
C LYS A 230 -0.65 -0.88 18.26
N ARG A 231 0.15 -1.77 17.68
CA ARG A 231 1.52 -1.43 17.28
C ARG A 231 1.55 -0.36 16.20
N TRP A 232 0.63 -0.44 15.24
CA TRP A 232 0.45 0.60 14.23
C TRP A 232 0.20 1.97 14.88
N GLU A 233 -0.72 2.02 15.85
CA GLU A 233 -1.03 3.23 16.60
C GLU A 233 0.17 3.78 17.39
N GLU A 234 0.95 2.90 18.02
CA GLU A 234 2.19 3.27 18.72
C GLU A 234 3.21 3.87 17.74
N ARG A 235 3.49 3.18 16.63
CA ARG A 235 4.44 3.65 15.60
C ARG A 235 4.04 5.02 15.05
N CYS A 236 2.75 5.23 14.78
CA CYS A 236 2.24 6.54 14.33
C CYS A 236 2.45 7.65 15.37
N SER A 237 2.39 7.32 16.67
CA SER A 237 2.65 8.27 17.76
C SER A 237 4.15 8.52 18.01
N GLU A 238 4.99 7.52 17.71
CA GLU A 238 6.45 7.56 17.87
C GLU A 238 7.14 8.40 16.79
N VAL A 239 6.53 8.57 15.60
CA VAL A 239 7.05 9.43 14.52
C VAL A 239 7.45 10.80 15.09
N ASP A 240 8.70 11.18 14.85
CA ASP A 240 9.27 12.45 15.28
C ASP A 240 9.86 13.23 14.11
N LEU A 241 9.04 14.09 13.53
CA LEU A 241 9.46 15.10 12.56
C LEU A 241 9.92 16.39 13.24
N GLY A 242 9.97 16.43 14.58
CA GLY A 242 10.16 17.65 15.35
C GLY A 242 11.54 18.25 15.18
N GLY A 243 11.58 19.58 15.18
CA GLY A 243 12.81 20.35 15.12
C GLY A 243 12.92 21.22 13.88
N ARG A 244 14.11 21.76 13.67
CA ARG A 244 14.42 22.72 12.61
C ARG A 244 15.10 22.00 11.46
N TRP A 245 14.61 22.25 10.26
CA TRP A 245 14.96 21.54 9.04
C TRP A 245 15.27 22.54 7.94
N SER A 246 16.47 22.49 7.37
CA SER A 246 16.84 23.26 6.19
C SER A 246 16.86 22.36 4.98
N ARG A 247 16.21 22.79 3.89
CA ARG A 247 16.28 22.09 2.62
C ARG A 247 17.71 22.10 2.08
N ASP A 248 18.13 20.95 1.60
CA ASP A 248 19.33 20.76 0.82
C ASP A 248 18.93 20.60 -0.66
N SER A 249 19.01 21.70 -1.41
CA SER A 249 18.66 21.71 -2.83
C SER A 249 19.59 20.83 -3.68
N THR A 250 20.82 20.57 -3.22
CA THR A 250 21.79 19.74 -3.97
C THR A 250 21.46 18.25 -3.95
N ARG A 251 20.72 17.80 -2.93
CA ARG A 251 20.23 16.42 -2.79
C ARG A 251 18.77 16.26 -3.18
N SER A 252 18.07 17.37 -3.43
CA SER A 252 16.68 17.36 -3.86
C SER A 252 16.59 17.08 -5.37
N VAL A 253 15.56 16.35 -5.78
CA VAL A 253 15.39 15.81 -7.13
C VAL A 253 14.03 16.23 -7.69
N ASP A 254 14.01 16.65 -8.95
CA ASP A 254 12.82 17.01 -9.74
C ASP A 254 11.93 18.10 -9.11
N VAL A 255 12.51 18.96 -8.25
CA VAL A 255 11.77 20.03 -7.56
C VAL A 255 11.28 21.08 -8.54
N MET A 256 12.12 21.46 -9.52
CA MET A 256 11.76 22.43 -10.56
C MET A 256 10.59 21.91 -11.40
N GLU A 257 10.68 20.68 -11.88
CA GLU A 257 9.66 19.99 -12.68
C GLU A 257 8.34 19.91 -11.91
N GLY A 258 8.39 19.54 -10.62
CA GLY A 258 7.23 19.55 -9.76
C GLY A 258 6.60 20.94 -9.61
N LEU A 259 7.42 22.00 -9.48
CA LEU A 259 6.93 23.37 -9.37
C LEU A 259 6.31 23.87 -10.69
N VAL A 260 6.90 23.54 -11.84
CA VAL A 260 6.35 23.83 -13.17
C VAL A 260 5.00 23.11 -13.36
N ALA A 261 4.90 21.86 -12.93
CA ALA A 261 3.65 21.10 -12.99
C ALA A 261 2.51 21.78 -12.20
N ARG A 262 2.85 22.41 -11.05
CA ARG A 262 1.95 23.24 -10.23
C ARG A 262 1.62 24.61 -10.84
N GLY A 263 2.13 24.91 -12.03
CA GLY A 263 1.81 26.13 -12.79
C GLY A 263 2.77 27.29 -12.57
N LEU A 264 3.94 27.08 -11.95
CA LEU A 264 4.97 28.12 -11.90
C LEU A 264 5.66 28.28 -13.27
N SER A 265 6.11 29.50 -13.58
CA SER A 265 6.97 29.72 -14.75
C SER A 265 8.30 28.98 -14.57
N GLU A 266 8.95 28.57 -15.65
CA GLU A 266 10.25 27.87 -15.57
C GLU A 266 11.30 28.72 -14.84
N ALA A 267 11.29 30.05 -15.03
CA ALA A 267 12.21 30.97 -14.36
C ALA A 267 11.96 30.99 -12.84
N ASP A 268 10.71 31.18 -12.41
CA ASP A 268 10.37 31.21 -10.98
C ASP A 268 10.55 29.84 -10.32
N ALA A 269 10.27 28.75 -11.05
CA ALA A 269 10.43 27.38 -10.58
C ALA A 269 11.90 27.06 -10.34
N LYS A 270 12.80 27.49 -11.24
CA LYS A 270 14.23 27.34 -11.06
C LYS A 270 14.70 28.06 -9.81
N ASP A 271 14.42 29.35 -9.70
CA ASP A 271 14.85 30.17 -8.56
C ASP A 271 14.34 29.58 -7.23
N LYS A 272 13.06 29.20 -7.17
CA LYS A 272 12.47 28.58 -5.98
C LYS A 272 12.95 27.16 -5.69
N SER A 273 13.42 26.40 -6.68
CA SER A 273 13.97 25.07 -6.46
C SER A 273 15.35 25.13 -5.80
N GLU A 274 16.10 26.22 -6.04
CA GLU A 274 17.45 26.44 -5.51
C GLU A 274 17.46 27.24 -4.19
N GLU A 275 16.42 28.05 -3.93
CA GLU A 275 16.31 28.94 -2.77
C GLU A 275 16.42 28.18 -1.42
N PRO A 276 17.16 28.70 -0.42
CA PRO A 276 17.15 28.12 0.92
C PRO A 276 15.76 28.16 1.54
N TYR A 277 15.35 27.03 2.11
CA TYR A 277 14.00 26.86 2.64
C TYR A 277 14.07 26.18 4.01
N ILE A 278 13.64 26.89 5.07
CA ILE A 278 13.69 26.38 6.44
C ILE A 278 12.28 26.15 6.98
N GLN A 279 12.09 25.00 7.59
CA GLN A 279 10.87 24.62 8.30
C GLN A 279 11.20 24.32 9.76
N TYR A 280 10.32 24.72 10.67
CA TYR A 280 10.32 24.29 12.06
C TYR A 280 9.06 23.52 12.34
N TRP A 281 9.23 22.26 12.72
CA TRP A 281 8.15 21.31 12.97
C TRP A 281 7.99 21.12 14.48
N THR A 282 6.76 21.26 14.96
CA THR A 282 6.40 21.02 16.36
C THR A 282 5.18 20.12 16.42
N LYS A 283 5.12 19.25 17.45
CA LYS A 283 3.91 18.47 17.71
C LYS A 283 2.80 19.41 18.18
N HIS A 284 1.58 19.17 17.72
CA HIS A 284 0.43 19.90 18.20
C HIS A 284 0.18 19.58 19.68
N VAL A 285 -0.28 20.57 20.45
CA VAL A 285 -0.41 20.47 21.91
C VAL A 285 -1.49 19.49 22.36
N GLU A 286 -2.54 19.30 21.54
CA GLU A 286 -3.68 18.44 21.88
C GLU A 286 -3.53 17.02 21.34
N ASN A 287 -2.75 16.82 20.27
CA ASN A 287 -2.61 15.54 19.59
C ASN A 287 -1.17 15.35 19.10
N SER A 288 -0.47 14.37 19.68
CA SER A 288 0.96 14.10 19.40
C SER A 288 1.23 13.55 17.99
N ARG A 289 0.17 13.23 17.24
CA ARG A 289 0.25 12.78 15.85
C ARG A 289 0.01 13.90 14.85
N GLU A 290 -0.36 15.08 15.32
CA GLU A 290 -0.55 16.27 14.50
C GLU A 290 0.67 17.17 14.57
N TRP A 291 0.90 17.91 13.49
CA TRP A 291 2.09 18.73 13.34
C TRP A 291 1.72 20.18 13.02
N VAL A 292 2.43 21.10 13.64
CA VAL A 292 2.45 22.52 13.25
C VAL A 292 3.80 22.81 12.63
N VAL A 293 3.78 23.46 11.47
CA VAL A 293 4.96 23.71 10.66
C VAL A 293 5.07 25.17 10.33
N THR A 294 6.05 25.82 10.93
CA THR A 294 6.41 27.20 10.64
C THR A 294 7.50 27.21 9.58
N THR A 295 7.18 27.77 8.42
CA THR A 295 8.11 28.02 7.33
C THR A 295 8.72 29.41 7.47
N TYR A 296 10.03 29.53 7.32
CA TYR A 296 10.76 30.79 7.38
C TYR A 296 11.16 31.30 5.99
N ALA A 297 11.46 32.60 5.88
CA ALA A 297 12.07 33.19 4.70
C ALA A 297 13.52 32.72 4.52
N ALA A 298 14.18 33.13 3.43
CA ALA A 298 15.57 32.77 3.12
C ALA A 298 16.57 33.25 4.19
N ASP A 299 16.20 34.24 5.01
CA ASP A 299 16.99 34.67 6.18
C ASP A 299 16.98 33.65 7.34
N GLY A 300 16.10 32.65 7.26
CA GLY A 300 15.84 31.65 8.29
C GLY A 300 15.12 32.17 9.53
N CYS A 301 15.00 33.46 9.73
CA CYS A 301 14.52 34.03 10.99
C CYS A 301 13.11 34.58 10.91
N THR A 302 12.68 35.05 9.73
CA THR A 302 11.37 35.67 9.54
C THR A 302 10.33 34.60 9.19
N PRO A 303 9.30 34.36 10.04
CA PRO A 303 8.23 33.43 9.72
C PRO A 303 7.45 33.93 8.49
N ARG A 304 7.31 33.07 7.49
CA ARG A 304 6.58 33.34 6.25
C ARG A 304 5.16 32.76 6.29
N ARG A 305 5.02 31.56 6.86
CA ARG A 305 3.75 30.82 6.90
C ARG A 305 3.79 29.84 8.05
N GLU A 306 2.64 29.60 8.67
CA GLU A 306 2.42 28.49 9.59
C GLU A 306 1.32 27.59 9.03
N LEU A 307 1.49 26.28 9.18
CA LEU A 307 0.55 25.26 8.73
C LEU A 307 0.28 24.28 9.85
N HIS A 308 -1.00 23.97 10.09
CA HIS A 308 -1.42 22.87 10.96
C HIS A 308 -1.84 21.68 10.10
N TYR A 309 -1.34 20.50 10.44
CA TYR A 309 -1.66 19.22 9.83
C TYR A 309 -2.45 18.36 10.83
N PRO A 310 -3.77 18.58 10.97
CA PRO A 310 -4.65 17.74 11.78
C PRO A 310 -4.86 16.36 11.15
N ILE A 311 -5.13 15.34 11.97
CA ILE A 311 -5.50 14.02 11.45
C ILE A 311 -6.88 14.07 10.82
N GLY A 312 -7.04 13.37 9.69
CA GLY A 312 -8.32 13.29 8.99
C GLY A 312 -8.55 14.46 8.04
N GLU A 313 -9.78 14.56 7.54
CA GLU A 313 -10.14 15.53 6.51
C GLU A 313 -10.41 16.92 7.10
N PHE A 314 -9.86 17.95 6.46
CA PHE A 314 -10.18 19.34 6.78
C PHE A 314 -10.10 20.20 5.51
N GLU A 315 -10.70 21.40 5.58
CA GLU A 315 -10.67 22.37 4.50
C GLU A 315 -9.70 23.50 4.90
N GLU A 316 -8.69 23.77 4.06
CA GLU A 316 -7.79 24.91 4.27
C GLU A 316 -8.20 26.03 3.30
N ARG A 317 -8.84 27.07 3.83
CA ARG A 317 -9.15 28.25 3.04
C ARG A 317 -7.92 29.14 2.95
N TYR A 318 -7.46 29.42 1.74
CA TYR A 318 -6.46 30.45 1.47
C TYR A 318 -7.08 31.57 0.62
N GLU A 319 -6.72 32.81 0.92
CA GLU A 319 -7.09 33.99 0.11
C GLU A 319 -5.92 34.34 -0.84
N GLY A 320 -6.20 34.51 -2.14
CA GLY A 320 -5.21 34.92 -3.15
C GLY A 320 -4.52 33.78 -3.92
N ALA A 321 -3.39 34.08 -4.56
CA ALA A 321 -2.63 33.13 -5.36
C ALA A 321 -1.86 32.15 -4.45
N SER A 322 -2.32 30.91 -4.35
CA SER A 322 -1.59 29.88 -3.60
C SER A 322 -0.19 29.69 -4.17
N THR A 323 0.83 29.84 -3.32
CA THR A 323 2.23 29.56 -3.70
C THR A 323 2.52 28.08 -3.93
N LEU A 324 1.62 27.19 -3.49
CA LEU A 324 1.67 25.75 -3.72
C LEU A 324 0.86 25.32 -4.96
N PHE A 325 -0.23 26.04 -5.30
CA PHE A 325 -1.21 25.56 -6.30
C PHE A 325 -1.49 26.55 -7.44
N GLY A 326 -0.82 27.70 -7.51
CA GLY A 326 -0.86 28.57 -8.70
C GLY A 326 -2.23 29.16 -9.06
N GLY A 327 -3.22 29.15 -8.16
CA GLY A 327 -4.59 29.60 -8.43
C GLY A 327 -5.28 30.29 -7.25
N THR A 328 -6.29 31.10 -7.56
CA THR A 328 -7.18 31.80 -6.62
C THR A 328 -8.33 30.88 -6.19
N ASP A 329 -8.74 30.99 -4.92
CA ASP A 329 -9.97 30.44 -4.32
C ASP A 329 -9.90 29.03 -3.69
N GLY A 330 -9.06 28.89 -2.65
CA GLY A 330 -9.17 27.80 -1.68
C GLY A 330 -8.86 26.39 -2.19
N GLY A 331 -8.43 25.51 -1.27
CA GLY A 331 -8.15 24.11 -1.56
C GLY A 331 -8.65 23.25 -0.41
N VAL A 332 -9.01 22.00 -0.69
CA VAL A 332 -9.37 21.08 0.40
C VAL A 332 -8.12 20.25 0.72
N LEU A 333 -7.53 20.46 1.91
CA LEU A 333 -6.50 19.56 2.42
C LEU A 333 -7.18 18.31 3.00
N LYS A 334 -7.60 17.43 2.11
CA LYS A 334 -8.20 16.16 2.53
C LYS A 334 -7.11 15.26 3.05
N ARG A 335 -7.10 15.06 4.37
CA ARG A 335 -6.49 13.91 5.06
C ARG A 335 -5.01 14.07 5.38
N CYS A 336 -4.69 14.23 6.67
CA CYS A 336 -3.41 13.75 7.22
C CYS A 336 -3.60 12.36 7.81
N CYS A 337 -2.80 11.40 7.36
CA CYS A 337 -2.77 10.04 7.86
C CYS A 337 -1.34 9.50 7.78
N PHE A 338 -1.14 8.30 8.32
CA PHE A 338 0.14 7.61 8.25
C PHE A 338 0.06 6.48 7.25
N TYR A 339 1.08 6.33 6.42
CA TYR A 339 1.28 5.13 5.58
C TYR A 339 2.63 4.52 5.89
N LEU A 340 2.86 3.32 5.38
CA LEU A 340 4.22 2.79 5.34
C LEU A 340 5.09 3.71 4.47
N ALA A 341 6.25 4.07 4.99
CA ALA A 341 7.29 4.76 4.22
C ALA A 341 8.04 3.75 3.35
N GLU A 342 9.03 4.23 2.60
CA GLU A 342 9.92 3.36 1.82
C GLU A 342 10.65 2.37 2.75
N ASP A 343 10.96 1.17 2.28
CA ASP A 343 11.57 0.10 3.10
C ASP A 343 12.90 0.52 3.76
N ASP A 344 13.59 1.49 3.16
CA ASP A 344 14.87 2.03 3.62
C ASP A 344 14.77 3.29 4.49
N SER A 345 13.57 3.64 4.94
CA SER A 345 13.33 4.70 5.93
C SER A 345 13.54 4.19 7.36
N ASP A 346 13.88 5.12 8.26
CA ASP A 346 14.31 4.80 9.64
C ASP A 346 13.13 4.22 10.46
N ASP A 347 11.96 4.86 10.39
CA ASP A 347 10.76 4.48 11.18
C ASP A 347 9.74 3.65 10.37
N GLN A 348 9.96 3.49 9.07
CA GLN A 348 9.04 2.81 8.13
C GLN A 348 7.60 3.36 8.15
N ILE A 349 7.40 4.57 8.66
CA ILE A 349 6.14 5.31 8.67
C ILE A 349 6.35 6.66 8.00
N ALA A 350 5.45 7.01 7.09
CA ALA A 350 5.37 8.33 6.50
C ALA A 350 4.15 9.07 7.04
N HIS A 351 4.35 10.33 7.44
CA HIS A 351 3.27 11.29 7.60
C HIS A 351 2.83 11.77 6.21
N VAL A 352 1.58 11.52 5.85
CA VAL A 352 1.07 11.73 4.50
C VAL A 352 -0.09 12.70 4.49
N THR A 353 0.00 13.69 3.61
CA THR A 353 -1.03 14.70 3.40
C THR A 353 -1.46 14.67 1.95
N VAL A 354 -2.77 14.61 1.70
CA VAL A 354 -3.32 14.73 0.35
C VAL A 354 -4.03 16.07 0.21
N THR A 355 -3.80 16.74 -0.91
CA THR A 355 -4.46 18.00 -1.25
C THR A 355 -5.19 17.82 -2.55
N GLU A 356 -6.45 18.25 -2.60
CA GLU A 356 -7.23 18.31 -3.83
C GLU A 356 -7.75 19.73 -4.04
N THR A 357 -7.53 20.28 -5.22
CA THR A 357 -8.04 21.60 -5.59
C THR A 357 -9.41 21.48 -6.26
N PRO A 358 -10.25 22.54 -6.24
CA PRO A 358 -11.51 22.55 -6.99
C PRO A 358 -11.35 22.35 -8.51
N LEU A 359 -10.16 22.61 -9.06
CA LEU A 359 -9.84 22.41 -10.48
C LEU A 359 -9.55 20.93 -10.81
N GLY A 360 -9.56 20.05 -9.81
CA GLY A 360 -9.25 18.63 -9.97
C GLY A 360 -7.77 18.33 -9.90
N ASP A 361 -6.90 19.27 -9.54
CA ASP A 361 -5.49 18.97 -9.29
C ASP A 361 -5.33 18.26 -7.95
N ARG A 362 -4.35 17.37 -7.87
CA ARG A 362 -4.07 16.62 -6.64
C ARG A 362 -2.60 16.55 -6.33
N GLU A 363 -2.28 16.64 -5.05
CA GLU A 363 -0.94 16.41 -4.52
C GLU A 363 -0.97 15.44 -3.34
N GLU A 364 -0.15 14.41 -3.39
CA GLU A 364 0.19 13.57 -2.23
C GLU A 364 1.61 13.91 -1.76
N SER A 365 1.75 14.34 -0.51
CA SER A 365 3.04 14.64 0.13
C SER A 365 3.32 13.63 1.24
N ARG A 366 4.34 12.78 1.05
CA ARG A 366 4.83 11.81 2.04
C ARG A 366 6.08 12.32 2.72
N ARG A 367 6.08 12.33 4.06
CA ARG A 367 7.19 12.80 4.90
C ARG A 367 7.66 11.70 5.82
N TYR A 368 8.95 11.38 5.79
CA TYR A 368 9.55 10.33 6.64
C TYR A 368 11.02 10.64 6.89
N ILE A 369 11.59 10.05 7.93
CA ILE A 369 13.00 10.19 8.26
C ILE A 369 13.81 9.08 7.57
N LYS A 370 14.96 9.44 7.01
CA LYS A 370 15.91 8.52 6.38
C LYS A 370 17.33 8.97 6.67
N ASN A 371 18.12 8.12 7.33
CA ASN A 371 19.47 8.45 7.79
C ASN A 371 19.52 9.77 8.59
N GLY A 372 18.49 10.03 9.40
CA GLY A 372 18.35 11.28 10.17
C GLY A 372 17.91 12.53 9.40
N ASP A 373 17.76 12.45 8.07
CA ASP A 373 17.22 13.53 7.25
C ASP A 373 15.71 13.41 7.06
N LEU A 374 15.02 14.55 6.98
CA LEU A 374 13.60 14.59 6.64
C LEU A 374 13.45 14.54 5.11
N ILE A 375 12.83 13.49 4.62
CA ILE A 375 12.51 13.31 3.20
C ILE A 375 11.07 13.73 2.95
N LEU A 376 10.85 14.56 1.94
CA LEU A 376 9.53 14.96 1.47
C LEU A 376 9.37 14.56 0.01
N LYS A 377 8.66 13.45 -0.21
CA LYS A 377 8.30 12.96 -1.54
C LYS A 377 6.92 13.48 -1.91
N ARG A 378 6.82 14.23 -3.00
CA ARG A 378 5.55 14.73 -3.52
C ARG A 378 5.20 14.04 -4.83
N THR A 379 3.95 13.65 -4.95
CA THR A 379 3.35 13.21 -6.21
C THR A 379 2.25 14.20 -6.55
N PHE A 380 2.42 14.94 -7.63
CA PHE A 380 1.42 15.86 -8.18
C PHE A 380 0.79 15.26 -9.43
N VAL A 381 -0.52 15.41 -9.58
CA VAL A 381 -1.27 15.02 -10.77
C VAL A 381 -2.17 16.19 -11.16
N LYS A 382 -1.94 16.72 -12.37
CA LYS A 382 -2.78 17.76 -12.95
C LYS A 382 -4.04 17.11 -13.51
N ASP A 383 -5.22 17.55 -13.07
CA ASP A 383 -6.48 16.85 -13.34
C ASP A 383 -6.38 15.34 -13.02
N HIS A 384 -6.62 14.96 -11.76
CA HIS A 384 -6.45 13.59 -11.26
C HIS A 384 -7.28 12.52 -12.00
N SER A 385 -8.18 12.89 -12.91
CA SER A 385 -8.81 11.96 -13.84
C SER A 385 -7.87 11.45 -14.93
N LYS A 386 -6.70 12.07 -15.11
CA LYS A 386 -5.68 11.78 -16.13
C LYS A 386 -4.34 11.44 -15.49
N GLU A 387 -4.12 10.15 -15.20
CA GLU A 387 -2.89 9.66 -14.55
C GLU A 387 -1.61 9.89 -15.39
N ALA A 388 -1.74 10.25 -16.68
CA ALA A 388 -0.64 10.55 -17.60
C ALA A 388 0.18 11.80 -17.21
N ASP A 389 -0.38 12.72 -16.41
CA ASP A 389 0.26 13.99 -16.02
C ASP A 389 0.88 13.93 -14.61
N ARG A 390 1.24 12.73 -14.16
CA ARG A 390 1.86 12.50 -12.84
C ARG A 390 3.32 12.97 -12.83
N VAL A 391 3.63 13.88 -11.91
CA VAL A 391 4.99 14.38 -11.65
C VAL A 391 5.38 14.07 -10.21
N VAL A 392 6.57 13.52 -10.01
CA VAL A 392 7.11 13.18 -8.69
C VAL A 392 8.33 14.04 -8.42
N SER A 393 8.44 14.61 -7.22
CA SER A 393 9.60 15.37 -6.77
C SER A 393 10.00 14.95 -5.36
N THR A 394 11.29 14.98 -5.03
CA THR A 394 11.79 14.66 -3.70
C THR A 394 12.64 15.80 -3.16
N GLU A 395 12.23 16.34 -2.02
CA GLU A 395 13.01 17.32 -1.27
C GLU A 395 13.68 16.64 -0.07
N VAL A 396 14.92 17.01 0.18
CA VAL A 396 15.71 16.50 1.31
C VAL A 396 16.00 17.64 2.26
N PHE A 397 15.75 17.41 3.55
CA PHE A 397 15.94 18.40 4.60
C PHE A 397 16.91 17.89 5.67
N VAL A 398 17.90 18.71 5.98
CA VAL A 398 18.92 18.46 7.00
C VAL A 398 18.51 19.15 8.29
N ARG A 399 18.71 18.48 9.43
CA ARG A 399 18.44 19.05 10.75
C ARG A 399 19.42 20.20 11.06
N CYS A 400 18.92 21.31 11.61
CA CYS A 400 19.70 22.52 11.90
C CYS A 400 19.63 22.93 13.37
#